data_AF-A0A2V8MA85-F1
#
_entry.id   AF-A0A2V8MA85-F1
#
_cell.length_a   1.000
_cell.length_b   1.000
_cell.length_c   1.000
_cell.angle_alpha   90.00
_cell.angle_beta   90.00
_cell.angle_gamma   90.00
#
_symmetry.space_group_name_H-M   'P 1'
#
loop_
_entity.id
_entity.type
_entity.pdbx_description
1 polymer ?
#
loop_
_entity_poly.entity_id
_entity_poly.type
_entity_poly.pdbx_seq_one_letter_code
_entity_poly.pdbx_strand_id
1 'polypeptide(L)'
;SIRKQIILAMAISGGLAGMVGINEVLGYRHRYYDGFSANYGFVGIAVALLGRNHPVGVFLAAILFAILLRGGIFVDAFTMHVSKDIVDMLQGLVIVFVAAEAIFRGPLKKFGLMKRVRV
;
A
#
# COMPACT_ATOMS: atom_id res chain seq x y z
N SER A 1 0.11 19.41 23.12
CA SER A 1 -0.35 18.24 23.91
C SER A 1 -0.29 17.01 23.04
N ILE A 2 0.55 16.04 23.38
CA ILE A 2 0.73 14.77 22.66
C ILE A 2 -0.60 14.00 22.55
N ARG A 3 -1.40 14.01 23.63
CA ARG A 3 -2.73 13.37 23.66
C ARG A 3 -3.68 13.91 22.59
N LYS A 4 -3.68 15.22 22.34
CA LYS A 4 -4.51 15.83 21.29
C LYS A 4 -4.09 15.38 19.89
N GLN A 5 -2.79 15.25 19.65
CA GLN A 5 -2.29 14.78 18.35
C GLN A 5 -2.56 13.29 18.13
N ILE A 6 -2.45 12.46 19.17
CA ILE A 6 -2.82 11.03 19.08
C ILE A 6 -4.29 10.87 18.72
N ILE A 7 -5.18 11.57 19.45
CA ILE A 7 -6.63 11.50 19.21
C ILE A 7 -6.96 12.01 17.80
N LEU A 8 -6.35 13.12 17.38
CA LEU A 8 -6.56 13.68 16.04
C LEU A 8 -6.10 12.71 14.95
N ALA A 9 -4.92 12.10 15.10
CA ALA A 9 -4.40 11.14 14.13
C ALA A 9 -5.32 9.92 14.00
N MET A 10 -5.77 9.35 15.12
CA MET A 10 -6.68 8.20 15.15
C MET A 10 -8.05 8.53 14.55
N ALA A 11 -8.59 9.71 14.85
CA ALA A 11 -9.87 10.16 14.30
C ALA A 11 -9.79 10.35 12.78
N ILE A 12 -8.71 10.97 12.27
CA ILE A 12 -8.51 11.16 10.83
C ILE A 12 -8.29 9.82 10.13
N SER A 13 -7.42 8.95 10.65
CA SER A 13 -7.15 7.64 10.02
C SER A 13 -8.39 6.76 10.02
N GLY A 14 -9.16 6.74 11.11
CA GLY A 14 -10.41 6.00 11.22
C GLY A 14 -11.48 6.54 10.27
N GLY A 15 -11.60 7.86 10.14
CA GLY A 15 -12.51 8.50 9.19
C GLY A 15 -12.20 8.14 7.74
N LEU A 16 -10.92 8.20 7.34
CA LEU A 16 -10.46 7.82 6.00
C LEU A 16 -10.71 6.33 5.71
N ALA A 17 -10.38 5.44 6.65
CA ALA A 17 -10.65 4.01 6.52
C ALA A 17 -12.16 3.71 6.40
N GLY A 18 -12.99 4.44 7.15
CA GLY A 18 -14.45 4.36 7.05
C GLY A 18 -14.97 4.79 5.68
N MET A 19 -14.46 5.89 5.10
CA MET A 19 -14.86 6.35 3.76
C MET A 19 -14.59 5.31 2.67
N VAL A 20 -13.46 4.60 2.76
CA VAL A 20 -13.14 3.50 1.83
C VAL A 20 -14.17 2.37 1.95
N GLY A 21 -14.51 1.94 3.16
CA GLY A 21 -15.50 0.88 3.37
C GLY A 21 -16.91 1.25 2.93
N ILE A 22 -17.32 2.51 3.17
CA ILE A 22 -18.62 3.03 2.73
C ILE A 22 -18.73 2.97 1.19
N ASN A 23 -17.67 3.30 0.47
CA ASN A 23 -17.66 3.25 -0.99
C ASN A 23 -17.87 1.82 -1.54
N GLU A 24 -17.25 0.81 -0.92
CA GLU A 24 -17.40 -0.58 -1.37
C GLU A 24 -18.80 -1.13 -1.09
N VAL A 25 -19.36 -0.84 0.09
CA VAL A 25 -20.67 -1.36 0.53
C VAL A 25 -21.83 -0.62 -0.13
N LEU A 26 -21.85 0.72 -0.09
CA LEU A 26 -22.95 1.53 -0.63
C LEU A 26 -22.79 1.85 -2.12
N GLY A 27 -21.56 1.88 -2.64
CA GLY A 27 -21.28 2.30 -4.01
C GLY A 27 -21.12 1.15 -5.00
N TYR A 28 -20.33 0.13 -4.66
CA TYR A 28 -20.01 -0.95 -5.61
C TYR A 28 -20.97 -2.14 -5.51
N ARG A 29 -21.09 -2.77 -4.34
CA ARG A 29 -21.85 -4.03 -4.21
C ARG A 29 -23.31 -3.83 -3.80
N HIS A 30 -23.67 -2.67 -3.23
CA HIS A 30 -24.98 -2.35 -2.63
C HIS A 30 -25.49 -3.36 -1.58
N ARG A 31 -24.61 -4.25 -1.10
CA ARG A 31 -24.90 -5.27 -0.10
C ARG A 31 -23.64 -5.57 0.69
N TYR A 32 -23.81 -5.89 1.97
CA TYR A 32 -22.70 -6.37 2.78
C TYR A 32 -22.21 -7.71 2.22
N TYR A 33 -20.92 -7.77 1.89
CA TYR A 33 -20.27 -8.98 1.40
C TYR A 33 -19.18 -9.35 2.40
N ASP A 34 -19.16 -10.61 2.82
CA ASP A 34 -18.19 -11.04 3.81
C ASP A 34 -16.78 -11.00 3.20
N GLY A 35 -15.82 -10.46 3.95
CA GLY A 35 -14.45 -10.26 3.45
C GLY A 35 -14.28 -9.14 2.40
N PHE A 36 -15.21 -8.17 2.29
CA PHE A 36 -15.07 -7.05 1.34
C PHE A 36 -13.77 -6.25 1.49
N SER A 37 -13.17 -6.25 2.69
CA SER A 37 -11.95 -5.50 3.00
C SER A 37 -10.67 -6.35 2.98
N ALA A 38 -10.77 -7.64 2.63
CA ALA A 38 -9.65 -8.56 2.72
C ALA A 38 -8.44 -8.03 1.91
N ASN A 39 -7.26 -8.05 2.54
CA ASN A 39 -5.96 -7.66 1.98
C ASN A 39 -5.66 -6.16 1.80
N TYR A 40 -6.64 -5.23 1.87
CA TYR A 40 -6.35 -3.80 1.70
C TYR A 40 -5.36 -3.26 2.75
N GLY A 41 -5.46 -3.72 4.00
CA GLY A 41 -4.50 -3.36 5.05
C GLY A 41 -3.08 -3.86 4.79
N PHE A 42 -2.95 -5.08 4.25
CA PHE A 42 -1.66 -5.67 3.92
C PHE A 42 -0.97 -4.91 2.77
N VAL A 43 -1.73 -4.62 1.71
CA VAL A 43 -1.25 -3.77 0.60
C VAL A 43 -0.90 -2.37 1.10
N GLY A 44 -1.69 -1.82 2.04
CA GLY A 44 -1.42 -0.52 2.67
C GLY A 44 -0.07 -0.44 3.38
N ILE A 45 0.38 -1.51 4.03
CA ILE A 45 1.72 -1.57 4.65
C ILE A 45 2.81 -1.42 3.58
N ALA A 46 2.68 -2.15 2.47
CA ALA A 46 3.64 -2.08 1.39
C ALA A 46 3.68 -0.69 0.71
N VAL A 47 2.52 -0.09 0.49
CA VAL A 47 2.39 1.27 -0.05
C VAL A 47 3.05 2.30 0.88
N ALA A 48 2.89 2.14 2.21
CA ALA A 48 3.53 3.00 3.19
C ALA A 48 5.07 2.89 3.15
N LEU A 49 5.60 1.67 2.97
CA LEU A 49 7.03 1.41 2.82
C LEU A 49 7.58 1.97 1.50
N LEU A 50 6.88 1.76 0.38
CA LEU A 50 7.26 2.29 -0.92
C LEU A 50 7.31 3.83 -0.90
N GLY A 51 6.34 4.46 -0.24
CA GLY A 51 6.29 5.91 -0.03
C GLY A 51 7.26 6.44 1.02
N ARG A 52 8.08 5.58 1.65
CA ARG A 52 9.02 5.93 2.74
C ARG A 52 8.36 6.68 3.90
N ASN A 53 7.10 6.37 4.18
CA ASN A 53 6.25 7.07 5.16
C ASN A 53 6.12 8.60 4.93
N HIS A 54 6.47 9.09 3.73
CA HIS A 54 6.27 10.48 3.34
C HIS A 54 4.89 10.64 2.71
N PRO A 55 4.05 11.61 3.14
CA PRO A 55 2.65 11.69 2.71
C PRO A 55 2.48 11.76 1.19
N VAL A 56 3.33 12.52 0.50
CA VAL A 56 3.31 12.63 -0.97
C VAL A 56 3.75 11.32 -1.65
N GLY A 57 4.72 10.62 -1.06
CA GLY A 57 5.21 9.35 -1.61
C GLY A 57 4.17 8.24 -1.46
N VAL A 58 3.50 8.20 -0.30
CA VAL A 58 2.39 7.27 -0.02
C VAL A 58 1.21 7.54 -0.95
N PHE A 59 0.88 8.80 -1.23
CA PHE A 59 -0.19 9.15 -2.16
C PHE A 59 0.09 8.66 -3.59
N LEU A 60 1.30 8.91 -4.11
CA LEU A 60 1.70 8.43 -5.44
C LEU A 60 1.74 6.90 -5.52
N ALA A 61 2.27 6.25 -4.49
CA ALA A 61 2.30 4.79 -4.38
C ALA A 61 0.87 4.20 -4.31
N ALA A 62 -0.05 4.84 -3.58
CA ALA A 62 -1.44 4.41 -3.49
C ALA A 62 -2.14 4.49 -4.85
N ILE A 63 -1.88 5.53 -5.65
CA ILE A 63 -2.41 5.66 -7.01
C ILE A 63 -1.90 4.52 -7.90
N LEU A 64 -0.61 4.21 -7.86
CA LEU A 64 -0.04 3.10 -8.63
C LEU A 64 -0.75 1.77 -8.29
N PHE A 65 -0.87 1.45 -7.01
CA PHE A 65 -1.55 0.23 -6.57
C PHE A 65 -3.05 0.23 -6.90
N ALA A 66 -3.73 1.38 -6.82
CA ALA A 66 -5.14 1.48 -7.21
C ALA A 66 -5.34 1.23 -8.72
N ILE A 67 -4.44 1.74 -9.56
CA ILE A 67 -4.45 1.51 -11.01
C ILE A 67 -4.21 0.04 -11.31
N LEU A 68 -3.24 -0.60 -10.63
CA LEU A 68 -3.00 -2.03 -10.81
C LEU A 68 -4.24 -2.85 -10.41
N LEU A 69 -4.77 -2.63 -9.21
CA LEU A 69 -5.91 -3.37 -8.68
C LEU A 69 -7.16 -3.25 -9.56
N ARG A 70 -7.50 -2.02 -10.00
CA ARG A 70 -8.65 -1.80 -10.89
C ARG A 70 -8.35 -2.23 -12.32
N GLY A 71 -7.13 -2.00 -12.80
CA GLY A 71 -6.67 -2.40 -14.12
C GLY A 71 -6.72 -3.90 -14.34
N GLY A 72 -6.40 -4.71 -13.32
CA GLY A 72 -6.50 -6.18 -13.39
C GLY A 72 -7.91 -6.68 -13.67
N ILE A 73 -8.94 -6.00 -13.15
CA ILE A 73 -10.34 -6.32 -13.41
C ILE A 73 -10.68 -6.08 -14.89
N PHE A 74 -10.17 -4.98 -15.48
CA PHE A 74 -10.37 -4.70 -16.90
C PHE A 74 -9.60 -5.68 -17.79
N VAL A 75 -8.37 -6.05 -17.43
CA VAL A 75 -7.57 -6.99 -18.22
C VAL A 75 -8.24 -8.36 -18.30
N ASP A 76 -8.77 -8.85 -17.17
CA ASP A 76 -9.51 -10.12 -17.09
C ASP A 76 -10.79 -10.09 -17.92
N ALA A 77 -11.49 -8.94 -17.94
CA ALA A 77 -12.72 -8.77 -18.71
C ALA A 77 -12.50 -8.68 -20.23
N PHE A 78 -11.38 -8.11 -20.68
CA PHE A 78 -11.14 -7.83 -22.11
C PHE A 78 -10.15 -8.79 -22.78
N THR A 79 -9.44 -9.64 -22.04
CA THR A 79 -8.39 -10.50 -22.57
C THR A 79 -8.59 -11.95 -22.15
N MET A 80 -9.01 -12.83 -23.06
CA MET A 80 -9.26 -14.26 -22.78
C MET A 80 -8.04 -15.05 -22.26
N HIS A 81 -6.83 -14.49 -22.35
CA HIS A 81 -5.57 -15.20 -22.04
C HIS A 81 -4.84 -14.60 -20.83
N VAL A 82 -5.34 -13.50 -20.25
CA VAL A 82 -4.65 -12.77 -19.17
C VAL A 82 -5.60 -12.64 -17.98
N SER A 83 -5.42 -13.52 -17.00
CA SER A 83 -6.14 -13.47 -15.72
C SER A 83 -5.61 -12.34 -14.83
N LYS A 84 -6.48 -11.85 -13.93
CA LYS A 84 -6.13 -10.93 -12.83
C LYS A 84 -4.93 -11.39 -11.99
N ASP A 85 -4.61 -12.69 -12.01
CA ASP A 85 -3.54 -13.28 -11.22
C ASP A 85 -2.15 -12.70 -11.57
N ILE A 86 -1.95 -12.24 -12.81
CA ILE A 86 -0.71 -11.56 -13.20
C ILE A 86 -0.54 -10.23 -12.43
N VAL A 87 -1.64 -9.52 -12.20
CA VAL A 87 -1.63 -8.26 -11.45
C VAL A 87 -1.33 -8.51 -9.99
N ASP A 88 -1.88 -9.57 -9.41
CA ASP A 88 -1.58 -9.97 -8.03
C ASP A 88 -0.09 -10.38 -7.89
N MET A 89 0.47 -11.09 -8.89
CA MET A 89 1.91 -11.40 -8.94
C MET A 89 2.79 -10.15 -9.05
N LEU A 90 2.42 -9.18 -9.90
CA LEU A 90 3.15 -7.92 -10.04
C LEU A 90 3.15 -7.12 -8.73
N GLN A 91 2.01 -7.04 -8.05
CA GLN A 91 1.93 -6.42 -6.73
C GLN A 91 2.86 -7.13 -5.74
N GLY A 92 2.83 -8.46 -5.68
CA GLY A 92 3.73 -9.24 -4.84
C GLY A 92 5.21 -8.97 -5.12
N LEU A 93 5.59 -8.88 -6.40
CA LEU A 93 6.96 -8.59 -6.81
C LEU A 93 7.41 -7.19 -6.36
N VAL A 94 6.54 -6.18 -6.49
CA VAL A 94 6.82 -4.83 -5.98
C VAL A 94 7.02 -4.85 -4.47
N ILE A 95 6.19 -5.58 -3.73
CA ILE A 95 6.33 -5.72 -2.27
C ILE A 95 7.69 -6.36 -1.92
N VAL A 96 8.08 -7.42 -2.63
CA VAL A 96 9.38 -8.09 -2.42
C VAL A 96 10.54 -7.15 -2.70
N PHE A 97 10.50 -6.35 -3.77
CA PHE A 97 11.56 -5.39 -4.07
C PHE A 97 11.66 -4.28 -3.02
N VAL A 98 10.54 -3.74 -2.56
CA VAL A 98 10.50 -2.73 -1.49
C VAL A 98 11.02 -3.31 -0.17
N ALA A 99 10.57 -4.50 0.18
CA ALA A 99 11.05 -5.21 1.37
C ALA A 99 12.56 -5.50 1.28
N ALA A 100 13.05 -5.93 0.12
CA ALA A 100 14.47 -6.15 -0.11
C ALA A 100 15.26 -4.85 0.08
N GLU A 101 14.82 -3.73 -0.51
CA GLU A 101 15.49 -2.44 -0.36
C GLU A 101 15.59 -1.99 1.12
N ALA A 102 14.51 -2.18 1.89
CA ALA A 102 14.50 -1.93 3.33
C ALA A 102 15.49 -2.84 4.08
N ILE A 103 15.54 -4.12 3.71
CA ILE A 103 16.46 -5.13 4.26
C ILE A 103 17.90 -4.84 3.88
N PHE A 104 18.22 -4.28 2.72
CA PHE A 104 19.61 -3.95 2.36
C PHE A 104 20.09 -2.66 3.02
N ARG A 105 19.21 -1.67 3.23
CA ARG A 105 19.59 -0.40 3.87
C ARG A 105 19.82 -0.50 5.38
N GLY A 106 19.06 -1.35 6.08
CA GLY A 106 19.18 -1.56 7.54
C GLY A 106 20.54 -2.10 8.01
N PRO A 107 21.05 -3.22 7.46
CA PRO A 107 22.33 -3.82 7.83
C PRO A 107 23.52 -3.09 7.23
N LEU A 108 23.44 -2.42 6.06
CA LEU A 108 24.58 -1.63 5.56
C LEU A 108 24.92 -0.44 6.46
N LYS A 109 23.92 0.17 7.13
CA LYS A 109 24.18 1.19 8.17
C LYS A 109 24.69 0.60 9.48
N LYS A 110 24.29 -0.63 9.82
CA LYS A 110 24.67 -1.31 11.07
C LYS A 110 26.03 -2.02 10.98
N PHE A 111 26.51 -2.34 9.77
CA PHE A 111 27.75 -3.10 9.50
C PHE A 111 28.95 -2.24 9.10
N GLY A 112 28.95 -0.93 9.41
CA GLY A 112 30.19 -0.17 9.60
C GLY A 112 31.16 -0.06 8.40
N LEU A 113 30.66 0.06 7.17
CA LEU A 113 31.51 0.34 5.99
C LEU A 113 31.27 1.70 5.35
N MET A 114 30.86 2.70 6.14
CA MET A 114 30.95 4.11 5.76
C MET A 114 32.21 4.70 6.39
N LYS A 115 33.36 4.37 5.77
CA LYS A 115 34.69 4.86 6.16
C LYS A 115 34.71 6.38 6.28
N ARG A 116 35.43 6.83 7.31
CA ARG A 116 36.37 7.98 7.31
C ARG A 116 36.62 8.59 5.92
N VAL A 117 35.80 9.55 5.51
CA VAL A 117 36.20 10.59 4.55
C VAL A 117 35.63 11.91 5.08
N ARG A 118 36.21 12.38 6.19
CA ARG A 118 36.48 13.80 6.34
C ARG A 118 37.92 13.99 5.90
N VAL A 119 38.10 14.67 4.78
CA VAL A 119 39.20 15.60 4.59
C VAL A 119 38.54 16.94 4.34
#